data_AF-A0A439V392-F1
#
_entry.id   AF-A0A439V392-F1
#
_cell.length_a   1.000
_cell.length_b   1.000
_cell.length_c   1.000
_cell.angle_alpha   90.00
_cell.angle_beta   90.00
_cell.angle_gamma   90.00
#
_symmetry.space_group_name_H-M   'P 1'
#
loop_
_entity.id
_entity.type
_entity.pdbx_description
1 polymer ?
#
loop_
_entity_poly.entity_id
_entity_poly.type
_entity_poly.pdbx_seq_one_letter_code
_entity_poly.pdbx_strand_id
1 'polypeptide(L)' 'TGPFLARQIQAGVFQKLDKSKLPNLKNMWPEVMARLAQYDPGNEYAVNYMWGTTGIGYNVDKVKAALGDM' A
#
# COMPACT_ATOMS: atom_id res chain seq x y z
N THR A 1 0.58 -0.98 -6.97
CA THR A 1 0.43 -1.98 -5.90
C THR A 1 1.77 -2.62 -5.60
N GLY A 2 1.97 -3.25 -4.44
CA GLY A 2 3.28 -3.81 -4.02
C GLY A 2 3.97 -4.69 -5.07
N PRO A 3 3.31 -5.70 -5.66
CA PRO A 3 3.93 -6.58 -6.66
C PRO A 3 4.40 -5.87 -7.93
N PHE A 4 3.76 -4.77 -8.33
CA PHE A 4 4.17 -3.98 -9.49
C PHE A 4 5.45 -3.19 -9.18
N LEU A 5 5.52 -2.58 -8.00
CA LEU A 5 6.71 -1.86 -7.53
C LEU A 5 7.94 -2.78 -7.54
N ALA A 6 7.85 -3.99 -6.97
CA ALA A 6 8.98 -4.92 -6.92
C ALA A 6 9.57 -5.24 -8.31
N ARG A 7 8.71 -5.49 -9.30
CA ARG A 7 9.14 -5.76 -10.68
C ARG A 7 9.78 -4.54 -11.34
N GLN A 8 9.26 -3.35 -11.06
CA GLN A 8 9.79 -2.10 -11.61
C GLN A 8 11.14 -1.73 -10.99
N ILE A 9 11.34 -1.98 -9.70
CA ILE A 9 12.65 -1.86 -9.04
C ILE A 9 13.66 -2.79 -9.73
N GLN A 10 13.29 -4.05 -9.98
CA GLN A 10 14.15 -5.01 -10.71
C GLN A 10 14.46 -4.55 -12.14
N ALA A 11 13.50 -3.91 -12.81
CA ALA A 11 13.70 -3.34 -14.15
C ALA A 11 14.54 -2.05 -14.14
N GLY A 12 14.94 -1.53 -12.97
CA GLY A 12 15.83 -0.37 -12.85
C GLY A 12 15.20 0.96 -13.22
N VAL A 13 13.86 1.05 -13.24
CA VAL A 13 13.16 2.28 -13.68
C VAL A 13 13.06 3.36 -12.60
N PHE A 14 13.48 3.06 -11.36
CA PHE A 14 13.43 3.97 -10.23
C PHE A 14 14.83 4.27 -9.67
N GLN A 15 15.01 5.51 -9.20
CA GLN A 15 16.17 5.91 -8.41
C GLN A 15 15.93 5.66 -6.92
N LYS A 16 17.00 5.46 -6.15
CA LYS A 16 16.92 5.41 -4.69
C LYS A 16 16.52 6.77 -4.11
N LEU A 17 15.73 6.73 -3.06
CA LEU A 17 15.32 7.90 -2.28
C LEU A 17 16.46 8.34 -1.36
N ASP A 18 16.81 9.61 -1.46
CA ASP A 18 17.66 10.27 -0.47
C ASP A 18 16.84 10.58 0.79
N LYS A 19 16.89 9.70 1.78
CA LYS A 19 16.12 9.82 3.02
C LYS A 19 16.48 11.04 3.85
N SER A 20 17.67 11.63 3.65
CA SER A 20 18.05 12.87 4.35
C SER A 20 17.15 14.06 3.95
N LYS A 21 16.56 14.01 2.75
CA LYS A 21 15.63 15.02 2.23
C LYS A 21 14.18 14.77 2.62
N LEU A 22 13.90 13.70 3.36
CA LEU A 22 12.56 13.27 3.74
C LEU A 22 12.40 13.23 5.27
N PRO A 23 12.54 14.37 5.98
CA PRO A 23 12.52 14.42 7.44
C PRO A 23 11.20 13.94 8.06
N ASN A 24 10.12 13.94 7.27
CA ASN A 24 8.80 13.49 7.70
C ASN A 24 8.59 11.98 7.63
N LEU A 25 9.58 11.20 7.15
CA LEU A 25 9.51 9.73 7.18
C LEU A 25 9.34 9.17 8.60
N LYS A 26 9.75 9.92 9.62
CA LYS A 26 9.50 9.59 11.03
C LYS A 26 8.01 9.46 11.39
N ASN A 27 7.11 10.04 10.60
CA ASN A 27 5.67 10.01 10.83
C ASN A 27 4.98 8.79 10.19
N MET A 28 5.73 7.96 9.45
CA MET A 28 5.16 6.79 8.78
C MET A 28 4.77 5.72 9.80
N TRP A 29 3.63 5.05 9.55
CA TRP A 29 3.19 3.94 10.38
C TRP A 29 4.11 2.71 10.19
N PRO A 30 4.78 2.21 11.25
CA PRO A 30 5.75 1.13 11.12
C PRO A 30 5.20 -0.15 10.46
N GLU A 31 3.96 -0.54 10.74
CA GLU A 31 3.38 -1.77 10.17
C GLU A 31 3.21 -1.70 8.64
N VAL A 32 2.75 -0.56 8.14
CA VAL A 32 2.58 -0.34 6.70
C VAL A 32 3.94 -0.29 6.01
N MET A 33 4.94 0.31 6.66
CA MET A 33 6.30 0.35 6.15
C MET A 33 6.95 -1.04 6.11
N ALA A 34 6.71 -1.89 7.12
CA ALA A 34 7.19 -3.27 7.13
C ALA A 34 6.57 -4.11 6.01
N ARG A 35 5.28 -3.91 5.70
CA ARG A 35 4.64 -4.54 4.54
C ARG A 35 5.21 -4.06 3.22
N LEU A 36 5.49 -2.75 3.09
CA LEU A 36 6.15 -2.20 1.91
C LEU A 36 7.56 -2.81 1.73
N ALA A 37 8.28 -3.04 2.82
CA ALA A 37 9.64 -3.59 2.80
C ALA A 37 9.75 -4.98 2.16
N GLN A 38 8.64 -5.74 2.07
CA GLN A 38 8.60 -7.02 1.36
C GLN A 38 8.76 -6.87 -0.17
N TYR A 39 8.42 -5.69 -0.70
CA TYR A 39 8.50 -5.38 -2.13
C TYR A 39 9.67 -4.46 -2.47
N ASP A 40 10.11 -3.65 -1.50
CA ASP A 40 11.22 -2.71 -1.57
C ASP A 40 12.06 -2.85 -0.29
N PRO A 41 13.02 -3.80 -0.24
CA PRO A 41 13.81 -4.05 0.95
C PRO A 41 14.51 -2.80 1.47
N GLY A 42 14.25 -2.44 2.72
CA GLY A 42 14.78 -1.21 3.33
C GLY A 42 14.03 0.07 2.92
N ASN A 43 12.95 -0.04 2.14
CA ASN A 43 12.15 1.06 1.63
C ASN A 43 13.04 2.11 0.96
N GLU A 44 13.87 1.63 0.02
CA GLU A 44 14.92 2.43 -0.63
C GLU A 44 14.38 3.24 -1.81
N TYR A 45 13.28 2.81 -2.44
CA TYR A 45 12.77 3.39 -3.68
C TYR A 45 11.38 4.01 -3.53
N ALA A 46 10.58 3.59 -2.54
CA ALA A 46 9.21 4.04 -2.37
C ALA A 46 8.86 4.50 -0.95
N VAL A 47 7.90 5.43 -0.89
CA VAL A 47 7.19 5.83 0.34
C VAL A 47 5.73 5.44 0.20
N ASN A 48 5.13 4.86 1.23
CA ASN A 48 3.70 4.59 1.21
C ASN A 48 2.91 5.91 1.21
N TYR A 49 2.05 6.09 0.22
CA TYR A 49 1.12 7.23 0.16
C TYR A 49 -0.22 6.90 0.83
N MET A 50 -0.87 5.83 0.37
CA MET A 50 -2.09 5.29 0.94
C MET A 50 -2.05 3.76 0.93
N TRP A 51 -2.86 3.13 1.76
CA TRP A 51 -3.06 1.70 1.78
C TRP A 51 -4.54 1.39 2.07
N GLY A 52 -4.96 0.18 1.74
CA GLY A 52 -6.32 -0.27 1.98
C GLY A 52 -6.49 -1.73 1.60
N THR A 53 -7.73 -2.20 1.63
CA THR A 53 -8.09 -3.57 1.29
C THR A 53 -8.97 -3.59 0.04
N THR A 54 -8.95 -4.71 -0.67
CA THR A 54 -10.01 -5.00 -1.65
C THR A 54 -11.17 -5.61 -0.88
N GLY A 55 -12.32 -4.95 -0.93
CA GLY A 55 -13.54 -5.39 -0.26
C GLY A 55 -14.74 -5.36 -1.19
N ILE A 56 -15.92 -5.68 -0.64
CA ILE A 56 -17.18 -5.67 -1.36
C ILE A 56 -18.00 -4.48 -0.87
N GLY A 57 -18.22 -3.49 -1.73
CA GLY A 57 -19.21 -2.44 -1.49
C GLY A 57 -20.59 -2.92 -1.92
N TYR A 58 -21.58 -2.83 -1.05
CA TYR A 58 -22.96 -3.22 -1.35
C TYR A 58 -23.98 -2.24 -0.78
N ASN A 59 -25.19 -2.24 -1.36
CA ASN A 59 -26.32 -1.48 -0.86
C ASN A 59 -27.07 -2.33 0.17
N VAL A 60 -27.12 -1.86 1.42
CA VAL A 60 -27.70 -2.60 2.55
C VAL A 60 -29.17 -2.93 2.30
N ASP A 61 -29.97 -1.97 1.84
CA ASP A 61 -31.41 -2.16 1.62
C ASP A 61 -31.69 -3.17 0.51
N LYS A 62 -30.95 -3.10 -0.60
CA LYS A 62 -31.11 -4.04 -1.72
C LYS A 62 -30.68 -5.45 -1.34
N VAL A 63 -29.62 -5.59 -0.55
CA VAL A 63 -29.17 -6.90 -0.07
C VAL A 63 -30.19 -7.51 0.89
N LYS A 64 -30.72 -6.72 1.85
CA LYS A 64 -31.81 -7.17 2.74
C LYS A 64 -33.08 -7.55 1.98
N ALA A 65 -33.49 -6.76 1.00
CA ALA A 65 -34.68 -7.07 0.19
C ALA A 65 -34.52 -8.39 -0.60
N ALA A 66 -33.31 -8.70 -1.05
CA ALA A 66 -33.04 -9.92 -1.82
C ALA A 66 -32.83 -11.17 -0.92
N LEU A 67 -32.22 -11.01 0.25
CA LEU A 67 -31.77 -12.14 1.08
C LEU A 67 -32.55 -12.30 2.40
N GLY A 68 -33.37 -11.33 2.80
CA GLY A 68 -34.00 -11.27 4.13
C GLY A 68 -33.05 -10.79 5.23
N ASP A 69 -33.49 -10.86 6.48
CA ASP A 69 -32.61 -10.70 7.64
C ASP A 69 -31.83 -12.02 7.84
N MET A 70 -30.49 -11.94 7.79
CA MET A 70 -29.61 -13.05 8.16
C MET A 70 -29.45 -13.16 9.68
#